data_AF-A0A962V5X7-F1
#
_entry.id   AF-A0A962V5X7-F1
#
_cell.length_a   1.000
_cell.length_b   1.000
_cell.length_c   1.000
_cell.angle_alpha   90.00
_cell.angle_beta   90.00
_cell.angle_gamma   90.00
#
_symmetry.space_group_name_H-M   'P 1'
#
loop_
_entity.id
_entity.type
_entity.pdbx_description
1 polymer ?
#
loop_
_entity_poly.entity_id
_entity_poly.type
_entity_poly.pdbx_seq_one_letter_code
_entity_poly.pdbx_strand_id
1 'polypeptide(L)'
;YRAQSMRLLPVDFRHFRPLGEQPWPGRSLPYFSQDRAALLAALIRQYFLVMLFRACAESLACEHAARLAVMQRADKNIAEHLQVLNNQYRQQRQSAITEELQDIIAGGLYLD
;
A
#
# COMPACT_ATOMS: atom_id res chain seq x y z
N TYR A 1 3.71 -4.75 -5.22
CA TYR A 1 3.38 -5.85 -4.30
C TYR A 1 3.14 -7.12 -5.11
N ARG A 2 3.81 -8.23 -4.76
CA ARG A 2 3.72 -9.50 -5.49
C ARG A 2 2.95 -10.50 -4.64
N ALA A 3 1.89 -11.10 -5.21
CA ALA A 3 1.16 -12.16 -4.53
C ALA A 3 2.11 -13.33 -4.24
N GLN A 4 2.11 -13.81 -3.00
CA GLN A 4 2.89 -14.98 -2.58
C GLN A 4 1.94 -16.08 -2.12
N SER A 5 2.14 -17.28 -2.65
CA SER A 5 1.47 -18.49 -2.19
C SER A 5 2.39 -19.26 -1.26
N MET A 6 1.90 -19.62 -0.08
CA MET A 6 2.65 -20.42 0.87
C MET A 6 1.89 -21.71 1.21
N ARG A 7 2.58 -22.85 1.10
CA ARG A 7 2.04 -24.13 1.55
C ARG A 7 2.16 -24.22 3.07
N LEU A 8 1.03 -24.13 3.76
CA LEU A 8 0.98 -24.22 5.23
C LEU A 8 1.05 -25.68 5.72
N LEU A 9 0.38 -26.59 5.02
CA LEU A 9 0.32 -28.01 5.38
C LEU A 9 0.54 -28.92 4.16
N PRO A 10 1.09 -30.13 4.37
CA PRO A 10 1.83 -30.57 5.55
C PRO A 10 3.08 -29.69 5.79
N VAL A 11 3.43 -29.53 7.07
CA VAL A 11 4.59 -28.73 7.47
C VAL A 11 5.86 -29.34 6.89
N ASP A 12 6.67 -28.55 6.17
CA ASP A 12 7.96 -29.01 5.68
C ASP A 12 9.01 -28.93 6.80
N PHE A 13 9.21 -30.06 7.48
CA PHE A 13 10.16 -30.16 8.59
C PHE A 13 11.62 -29.89 8.19
N ARG A 14 11.95 -29.90 6.89
CA ARG A 14 13.29 -29.52 6.41
C ARG A 14 13.65 -28.09 6.79
N HIS A 15 12.65 -27.21 6.93
CA HIS A 15 12.84 -25.83 7.39
C HIS A 15 13.43 -25.76 8.81
N PHE A 16 13.17 -26.77 9.66
CA PHE A 16 13.65 -26.81 11.03
C PHE A 16 14.97 -27.58 11.18
N ARG A 17 15.48 -28.23 10.12
CA ARG A 17 16.75 -28.96 10.17
C ARG A 17 17.92 -28.10 10.68
N PRO A 18 18.08 -26.84 10.24
CA PRO A 18 19.16 -25.98 10.74
C PRO A 18 19.10 -25.73 12.26
N LEU A 19 17.92 -25.78 12.88
CA LEU A 19 17.78 -25.61 14.34
C LEU A 19 18.40 -26.77 15.13
N GLY A 20 18.50 -27.97 14.54
CA GLY A 20 19.16 -29.12 15.16
C GLY A 20 20.68 -29.10 14.98
N GLU A 21 21.19 -28.35 14.00
CA GLU A 21 22.62 -28.24 13.70
C GLU A 21 23.28 -27.06 14.43
N GLN A 22 22.49 -26.10 14.89
CA GLN A 22 22.99 -24.97 15.66
C GLN A 22 23.25 -25.36 17.12
N PRO A 23 24.41 -24.96 17.70
CA PRO A 23 24.66 -25.16 19.12
C PRO A 23 23.60 -24.41 19.93
N TRP A 24 23.06 -25.08 20.94
CA TRP A 24 22.05 -24.48 21.80
C TRP A 24 22.64 -23.21 22.47
N PRO A 25 21.96 -22.06 22.40
CA PRO A 25 22.54 -20.78 22.86
C PRO A 25 22.71 -20.70 24.38
N GLY A 26 22.05 -21.58 25.13
CA GLY A 26 22.08 -21.61 26.59
C GLY A 26 22.93 -22.73 27.18
N ARG A 27 23.18 -22.65 28.50
CA ARG A 27 23.90 -23.67 29.27
C ARG A 27 23.09 -24.94 29.57
N SER A 28 21.80 -24.95 29.28
CA SER A 28 20.90 -26.07 29.51
C SER A 28 19.96 -26.25 28.33
N LEU A 29 19.68 -27.51 27.99
CA LEU A 29 18.69 -27.86 26.97
C LEU A 29 17.26 -27.54 27.45
N PRO A 30 16.31 -27.34 26.53
CA PRO A 30 14.90 -27.17 26.88
C PRO A 30 14.39 -28.34 27.69
N TYR A 31 13.81 -28.04 28.85
CA TYR A 31 13.03 -29.00 29.59
C TYR A 31 11.58 -28.97 29.11
N PHE A 32 10.98 -30.13 28.89
CA PHE A 32 9.57 -30.28 28.57
C PHE A 32 8.95 -31.34 29.49
N SER A 33 7.78 -31.04 30.05
CA SER A 33 7.06 -31.93 30.97
C SER A 33 6.03 -32.83 30.27
N GLN A 34 5.71 -32.54 29.01
CA GLN A 34 4.69 -33.25 28.24
C GLN A 34 5.27 -34.43 27.46
N ASP A 35 4.39 -35.37 27.09
CA ASP A 35 4.73 -36.38 26.09
C ASP A 35 5.12 -35.73 24.75
N ARG A 36 6.06 -36.35 24.04
CA ARG A 36 6.64 -35.80 22.80
C ARG A 36 5.59 -35.62 21.71
N ALA A 37 4.61 -36.52 21.59
CA ALA A 37 3.57 -36.41 20.58
C ALA A 37 2.62 -35.24 20.89
N ALA A 38 2.25 -35.08 22.17
CA ALA A 38 1.42 -33.97 22.62
C ALA A 38 2.11 -32.61 22.42
N LEU A 39 3.41 -32.53 22.76
CA LEU A 39 4.21 -31.33 22.53
C LEU A 39 4.29 -30.97 21.04
N LEU A 40 4.56 -31.96 20.18
CA LEU A 40 4.63 -31.74 18.74
C LEU A 40 3.31 -31.25 18.17
N ALA A 41 2.18 -31.84 18.57
CA ALA A 41 0.86 -31.38 18.15
C ALA A 41 0.58 -29.93 18.58
N ALA A 42 0.95 -29.56 19.80
CA ALA A 42 0.82 -28.19 20.29
C ALA A 42 1.68 -27.20 19.50
N LEU A 43 2.93 -27.57 19.20
CA LEU A 43 3.85 -26.75 18.40
C LEU A 43 3.36 -26.55 16.97
N ILE A 44 2.86 -27.60 16.31
CA ILE A 44 2.29 -27.51 14.96
C ILE A 44 1.08 -26.58 14.95
N ARG A 45 0.19 -26.69 15.95
CA ARG A 45 -0.98 -25.79 16.09
C ARG A 45 -0.55 -24.33 16.26
N GLN A 46 0.45 -24.08 17.11
CA GLN A 46 0.99 -22.73 17.34
C GLN A 46 1.65 -22.17 16.08
N TYR A 47 2.44 -22.99 15.38
CA TYR A 47 3.05 -22.62 14.10
C TYR A 47 2.00 -22.20 13.08
N PHE A 48 0.93 -23.00 12.91
CA PHE A 48 -0.16 -22.67 12.00
C PHE A 48 -0.82 -21.33 12.34
N LEU A 49 -1.13 -21.11 13.63
CA LEU A 49 -1.72 -19.85 14.09
C LEU A 49 -0.83 -18.64 13.76
N VAL A 50 0.47 -18.74 14.03
CA VAL A 50 1.44 -17.67 13.78
C VAL A 50 1.58 -17.38 12.29
N MET A 51 1.67 -18.42 11.45
CA MET A 51 1.80 -18.24 10.00
C MET A 51 0.54 -17.63 9.39
N LEU A 52 -0.64 -18.03 9.86
CA LEU A 52 -1.91 -17.44 9.41
C LEU A 52 -2.02 -15.98 9.83
N PHE A 53 -1.72 -15.67 11.10
CA PHE A 53 -1.73 -14.30 11.59
C PHE A 53 -0.77 -13.41 10.79
N ARG A 54 0.45 -13.91 10.54
CA ARG A 54 1.45 -13.21 9.74
C ARG A 54 0.95 -12.93 8.33
N ALA A 55 0.36 -13.92 7.65
CA ALA A 55 -0.18 -13.73 6.30
C ALA A 55 -1.28 -12.66 6.27
N CYS A 56 -2.19 -12.66 7.25
CA CYS A 56 -3.22 -11.62 7.37
C CYS A 56 -2.62 -10.23 7.63
N ALA A 57 -1.66 -10.12 8.55
CA ALA A 57 -1.00 -8.86 8.87
C ALA A 57 -0.24 -8.29 7.67
N GLU A 58 0.51 -9.14 6.95
CA GLU A 58 1.20 -8.77 5.72
C GLU A 58 0.20 -8.32 4.63
N SER A 59 -0.93 -9.04 4.47
CA SER A 59 -1.98 -8.65 3.50
C SER A 59 -2.57 -7.29 3.81
N LEU A 60 -2.88 -7.00 5.08
CA LEU A 60 -3.43 -5.72 5.51
C LEU A 60 -2.44 -4.57 5.28
N ALA A 61 -1.17 -4.78 5.62
CA ALA A 61 -0.11 -3.80 5.37
C ALA A 61 0.05 -3.51 3.87
N CYS A 62 -0.01 -4.56 3.03
CA CYS A 62 0.05 -4.42 1.58
C CYS A 62 -1.16 -3.64 1.03
N GLU A 63 -2.36 -3.88 1.55
CA GLU A 63 -3.56 -3.15 1.16
C GLU A 63 -3.45 -1.66 1.50
N HIS A 64 -3.04 -1.34 2.73
CA HIS A 64 -2.85 0.05 3.15
C HIS A 64 -1.83 0.78 2.28
N ALA A 65 -0.70 0.14 1.98
CA ALA A 65 0.32 0.73 1.11
C ALA A 65 -0.19 0.91 -0.33
N ALA A 66 -0.93 -0.06 -0.87
CA ALA A 66 -1.54 0.05 -2.20
C ALA A 66 -2.57 1.20 -2.24
N ARG A 67 -3.42 1.30 -1.21
CA ARG A 67 -4.40 2.38 -1.07
C ARG A 67 -3.73 3.74 -1.02
N LEU A 68 -2.68 3.90 -0.22
CA LEU A 68 -1.91 5.14 -0.12
C LEU A 68 -1.31 5.54 -1.47
N ALA A 69 -0.70 4.58 -2.19
CA ALA A 69 -0.13 4.84 -3.51
C ALA A 69 -1.20 5.25 -4.55
N VAL A 70 -2.39 4.66 -4.49
CA VAL A 70 -3.53 5.05 -5.35
C VAL A 70 -4.00 6.47 -5.02
N MET A 71 -4.14 6.81 -3.74
CA MET A 71 -4.57 8.15 -3.32
C MET A 71 -3.55 9.22 -3.71
N GLN A 72 -2.25 8.97 -3.53
CA GLN A 72 -1.19 9.89 -3.98
C GLN A 72 -1.23 10.14 -5.49
N ARG A 73 -1.55 9.11 -6.30
CA ARG A 73 -1.73 9.30 -7.75
C ARG A 73 -2.98 10.11 -8.07
N ALA A 74 -4.08 9.87 -7.35
CA ALA A 74 -5.31 10.63 -7.51
C ALA A 74 -5.09 12.11 -7.16
N ASP A 75 -4.43 12.41 -6.04
CA ASP A 75 -4.10 13.78 -5.63
C ASP A 75 -3.26 14.52 -6.67
N LYS A 76 -2.22 13.85 -7.19
CA LYS A 76 -1.40 14.43 -8.26
C LYS A 76 -2.24 14.72 -9.52
N ASN A 77 -3.09 13.78 -9.93
CA ASN A 77 -3.96 13.96 -11.10
C ASN A 77 -4.95 15.12 -10.89
N ILE A 78 -5.55 15.25 -9.70
CA ILE A 78 -6.45 16.35 -9.37
C ILE A 78 -5.70 17.69 -9.44
N ALA A 79 -4.48 17.77 -8.89
CA ALA A 79 -3.67 18.99 -8.94
C ALA A 79 -3.35 19.39 -10.40
N GLU A 80 -2.99 18.43 -11.24
CA GLU A 80 -2.75 18.66 -12.68
C GLU A 80 -4.01 19.17 -13.39
N HIS A 81 -5.17 18.55 -13.15
CA HIS A 81 -6.44 19.02 -13.72
C HIS A 81 -6.84 20.41 -13.22
N LEU A 82 -6.62 20.72 -11.95
CA LEU A 82 -6.90 22.02 -11.37
C LEU A 82 -6.04 23.11 -12.03
N GLN A 83 -4.76 22.82 -12.28
CA GLN A 83 -3.88 23.72 -13.02
C GLN A 83 -4.39 23.97 -14.45
N VAL A 84 -4.83 22.93 -15.16
CA VAL A 84 -5.42 23.06 -16.49
C VAL A 84 -6.67 23.95 -16.47
N LEU A 85 -7.61 23.70 -15.55
CA LEU A 85 -8.84 24.49 -15.42
C LEU A 85 -8.56 25.95 -15.07
N ASN A 86 -7.59 26.21 -14.19
CA ASN A 86 -7.20 27.57 -13.85
C ASN A 86 -6.60 28.32 -15.05
N ASN A 87 -5.81 27.64 -15.87
CA ASN A 87 -5.26 28.25 -17.09
C ASN A 87 -6.37 28.57 -18.09
N GLN A 88 -7.32 27.65 -18.29
CA GLN A 88 -8.50 27.88 -19.14
C GLN A 88 -9.34 29.05 -18.62
N TYR A 89 -9.60 29.12 -17.32
CA TYR A 89 -10.34 30.23 -16.71
C TYR A 89 -9.65 31.58 -16.95
N ARG A 90 -8.33 31.65 -16.74
CA ARG A 90 -7.55 32.88 -16.99
C ARG A 90 -7.62 33.30 -18.45
N GLN A 91 -7.51 32.35 -19.37
CA GLN A 91 -7.59 32.62 -20.80
C GLN A 91 -8.97 33.13 -21.20
N GLN A 92 -10.04 32.44 -20.78
CA GLN A 92 -11.43 32.87 -21.06
C GLN A 92 -11.72 34.26 -20.49
N ARG A 93 -11.28 34.52 -19.26
CA ARG A 93 -11.43 35.85 -18.65
C ARG A 93 -10.69 36.93 -19.44
N GLN A 94 -9.48 36.64 -19.91
CA GLN A 94 -8.72 37.62 -20.71
C GLN A 94 -9.38 37.87 -22.06
N SER A 95 -9.88 36.83 -22.72
CA SER A 95 -10.64 36.95 -23.97
C SER A 95 -11.88 37.82 -23.80
N ALA A 96 -12.65 37.61 -22.73
CA ALA A 96 -13.83 38.42 -22.42
C ALA A 96 -13.48 39.91 -22.20
N ILE A 97 -12.42 40.20 -21.44
CA ILE A 97 -11.93 41.59 -21.26
C ILE A 97 -11.53 42.21 -22.60
N THR A 98 -10.84 41.45 -23.46
CA THR A 98 -10.44 41.94 -24.78
C THR A 98 -11.64 42.20 -25.69
N GLU A 99 -12.67 41.36 -25.63
CA GLU A 99 -13.94 41.54 -26.36
C GLU A 99 -14.67 42.80 -25.90
N GLU A 100 -14.84 43.00 -24.58
CA GLU A 100 -15.44 44.21 -24.02
C GLU A 100 -14.67 45.49 -24.42
N LEU A 101 -13.34 45.44 -24.42
CA LEU A 101 -12.51 46.58 -24.85
C LEU A 101 -12.66 46.87 -26.35
N GLN A 102 -12.77 45.84 -27.19
CA GLN A 102 -13.02 46.00 -28.63
C GLN A 102 -14.37 46.68 -28.88
N ASP A 103 -15.41 46.28 -28.14
CA ASP A 103 -16.74 46.88 -28.22
C ASP A 103 -16.72 48.37 -27.81
N ILE A 104 -16.00 48.72 -26.74
CA ILE A 104 -15.86 50.12 -26.29
C ILE A 104 -15.16 50.97 -27.36
N ILE A 105 -14.06 50.47 -27.94
CA ILE A 105 -13.31 51.19 -28.98
C ILE A 105 -14.18 51.39 -30.23
N ALA A 106 -14.88 50.34 -30.67
CA ALA A 106 -15.79 50.43 -31.80
C ALA A 106 -16.90 51.46 -31.54
N GLY A 107 -17.54 51.42 -30.36
CA GLY A 107 -18.59 52.38 -29.98
C GLY A 107 -18.13 53.84 -29.93
N GLY A 108 -16.91 54.10 -29.45
CA GLY A 108 -16.32 55.44 -29.47
C GLY A 108 -16.12 56.00 -30.87
N LEU A 109 -15.65 55.16 -31.81
CA LEU A 109 -15.49 55.50 -33.23
C LEU A 109 -16.81 55.82 -33.96
N TYR A 110 -17.96 55.39 -33.43
CA TYR A 110 -19.28 55.72 -33.99
C TYR A 110 -19.85 57.05 -33.45
N LEU A 111 -19.26 57.63 -32.40
CA LEU A 111 -19.75 58.85 -31.74
C LEU A 111 -18.93 60.12 -32.08
N ASP A 112 -17.79 59.97 -32.75
CA ASP A 112 -16.99 61.05 -33.38
C ASP A 112 -17.34 61.19 -34.88
#